data_AF-E2N7R1-F1
#
_entry.id   AF-E2N7R1-F1
#
_cell.length_a   1.000
_cell.length_b   1.000
_cell.length_c   1.000
_cell.angle_alpha   90.00
_cell.angle_beta   90.00
_cell.angle_gamma   90.00
#
_symmetry.space_group_name_H-M   'P 1'
#
loop_
_entity.id
_entity.type
_entity.pdbx_description
1 polymer ?
#
loop_
_entity_poly.entity_id
_entity_poly.type
_entity_poly.pdbx_seq_one_letter_code
_entity_poly.pdbx_strand_id
1 'polypeptide(L)'
;MNLFILLRFALSLSPTIYNKKQIMKYVRILFAVALVFMVCSAFSFKKGKGEKAVYAFGVAASFNDTVVYFTDIQVLDSVKLDKGGFLPKRDLYTYQLKNYLEYDLKSLDYTCMIYFSENKKKLEKEAAKVKSKYKKNKTIVLMPIAPEAFRFKKPEE
;
A
#
# COMPACT_ATOMS: atom_id res chain seq x y z
N MET A 1 -1.43 28.71 -49.02
CA MET A 1 -0.83 29.99 -48.59
C MET A 1 -0.89 30.17 -47.06
N ASN A 2 -0.59 29.13 -46.26
CA ASN A 2 -0.59 29.22 -44.78
C ASN A 2 0.60 28.52 -44.10
N LEU A 3 1.37 27.70 -44.82
CA LEU A 3 2.56 27.04 -44.25
C LEU A 3 3.84 27.87 -44.44
N PHE A 4 3.92 28.64 -45.53
CA PHE A 4 5.07 29.53 -45.80
C PHE A 4 5.10 30.78 -44.93
N ILE A 5 3.94 31.26 -44.44
CA ILE A 5 3.87 32.44 -43.55
C ILE A 5 4.30 32.07 -42.12
N LEU A 6 3.93 30.89 -41.63
CA LEU A 6 4.39 30.38 -40.33
C LEU A 6 5.90 30.09 -40.32
N LEU A 7 6.44 29.56 -41.42
CA LEU A 7 7.88 29.32 -41.53
C LEU A 7 8.69 30.64 -41.60
N ARG A 8 8.12 31.69 -42.21
CA ARG A 8 8.71 33.03 -42.26
C ARG A 8 8.64 33.77 -40.92
N PHE A 9 7.63 33.52 -40.09
CA PHE A 9 7.54 34.05 -38.71
C PHE A 9 8.54 33.36 -37.76
N ALA A 10 8.82 32.07 -37.95
CA ALA A 10 9.83 31.36 -37.17
C ALA A 10 11.27 31.81 -37.50
N LEU A 11 11.50 32.31 -38.71
CA LEU A 11 12.80 32.81 -39.19
C LEU A 11 13.01 34.32 -38.98
N SER A 12 12.01 35.07 -38.49
CA SER A 12 12.16 36.50 -38.18
C SER A 12 12.66 36.77 -36.76
N LEU A 13 12.85 35.74 -35.94
CA LEU A 13 13.63 35.86 -34.69
C LEU A 13 15.10 35.62 -35.04
N SER A 14 15.74 36.67 -35.55
CA SER A 14 17.19 36.74 -35.71
C SER A 14 17.91 36.20 -34.47
N PRO A 15 18.96 35.37 -34.62
CA PRO A 15 19.78 34.92 -33.51
C PRO A 15 20.69 36.06 -33.06
N THR A 16 20.11 37.10 -32.45
CA THR A 16 20.87 38.18 -31.82
C THR A 16 21.42 37.69 -30.49
N ILE A 17 22.70 37.30 -30.53
CA ILE A 17 23.66 37.25 -29.41
C ILE A 17 23.05 36.68 -28.12
N TYR A 18 22.87 35.36 -28.07
CA TYR A 18 22.63 34.70 -26.81
C TYR A 18 23.92 34.65 -26.00
N ASN A 19 23.98 35.40 -24.91
CA ASN A 19 25.12 35.31 -23.98
C ASN A 19 25.16 33.87 -23.40
N LYS A 20 26.33 33.24 -23.31
CA LYS A 20 26.54 31.89 -22.72
C LYS A 20 25.83 31.72 -21.36
N LYS A 21 25.73 32.82 -20.59
CA LYS A 21 25.01 32.89 -19.31
C LYS A 21 23.49 32.75 -19.45
N GLN A 22 22.90 33.31 -20.51
CA GLN A 22 21.49 33.12 -20.85
C GLN A 22 21.27 31.66 -21.31
N ILE A 23 22.12 31.10 -22.19
CA ILE A 23 21.94 29.71 -22.70
C ILE A 23 21.83 28.71 -21.53
N MET A 24 22.73 28.82 -20.55
CA MET A 24 22.69 27.94 -19.37
C MET A 24 21.44 28.09 -18.50
N LYS A 25 20.82 29.28 -18.46
CA LYS A 25 19.55 29.47 -17.73
C LYS A 25 18.41 28.71 -18.41
N TYR A 26 18.28 28.80 -19.73
CA TYR A 26 17.22 28.11 -20.46
C TYR A 26 17.42 26.59 -20.49
N VAL A 27 18.67 26.12 -20.59
CA VAL A 27 18.99 24.68 -20.48
C VAL A 27 18.59 24.14 -19.10
N ARG A 28 18.86 24.89 -18.02
CA ARG A 28 18.45 24.51 -16.66
C ARG A 28 16.93 24.48 -16.48
N ILE A 29 16.21 25.44 -17.06
CA ILE A 29 14.74 25.49 -17.02
C ILE A 29 14.15 24.31 -17.80
N LEU A 30 14.67 24.02 -19.00
CA LEU A 30 14.24 22.89 -19.82
C LEU A 30 14.43 21.55 -19.08
N PHE A 31 15.58 21.38 -18.41
CA PHE A 31 15.86 20.19 -17.62
C PHE A 31 14.93 20.05 -16.41
N ALA A 32 14.63 21.16 -15.72
CA ALA A 32 13.69 21.16 -14.59
C ALA A 32 12.27 20.79 -15.06
N VAL A 33 11.82 21.32 -16.20
CA VAL A 33 10.52 20.99 -16.79
C VAL A 33 10.47 19.51 -17.19
N ALA A 34 11.52 18.99 -17.83
CA ALA A 34 11.61 17.57 -18.20
C ALA A 34 11.57 16.64 -16.97
N LEU A 35 12.26 17.00 -15.89
CA LEU A 35 12.22 16.25 -14.63
C LEU A 35 10.82 16.23 -14.02
N VAL A 36 10.09 17.35 -14.05
CA VAL A 36 8.69 17.39 -13.56
C VAL A 36 7.79 16.47 -14.37
N PHE A 37 7.91 16.44 -15.71
CA PHE A 37 7.14 15.52 -16.55
C PHE A 37 7.52 14.04 -16.33
N MET A 38 8.78 13.74 -16.04
CA MET A 38 9.26 12.39 -15.71
C MET A 38 8.74 11.91 -14.35
N VAL A 39 8.63 12.80 -13.37
CA VAL A 39 8.09 12.47 -12.03
C VAL A 39 6.57 12.31 -12.07
N CYS A 40 5.85 13.11 -12.87
CA CYS A 40 4.40 12.98 -13.03
C CYS A 40 3.96 11.68 -13.75
N SER A 41 4.78 11.17 -14.68
CA SER A 41 4.46 9.92 -15.40
C SER A 41 4.65 8.66 -14.53
N ALA A 42 5.48 8.71 -13.49
CA ALA A 42 5.63 7.64 -12.51
C ALA A 42 4.44 7.49 -11.54
N PHE A 43 3.53 8.48 -11.48
CA PHE A 43 2.31 8.45 -10.66
C PHE A 43 1.04 8.03 -11.41
N SER A 44 1.14 7.71 -12.70
CA SER A 44 0.03 7.13 -13.45
C SER A 44 -0.18 5.67 -13.04
N PHE A 45 -0.86 5.49 -11.91
CA PHE A 45 -1.33 4.19 -11.44
C PHE A 45 -2.16 3.53 -12.54
N LYS A 46 -1.64 2.39 -13.04
CA LYS A 46 -2.34 1.48 -13.94
C LYS A 46 -3.74 1.18 -13.39
N LYS A 47 -4.76 1.70 -14.08
CA LYS A 47 -6.18 1.41 -13.85
C LYS A 47 -6.53 0.16 -14.66
N GLY A 48 -6.15 -1.02 -14.15
CA GLY A 48 -6.65 -2.30 -14.64
C GLY A 48 -7.86 -2.71 -13.80
N LYS A 49 -9.07 -2.55 -14.35
CA LYS A 49 -10.34 -2.99 -13.77
C LYS A 49 -10.45 -4.52 -13.85
N GLY A 50 -9.91 -5.21 -12.85
CA GLY A 50 -10.44 -6.48 -12.36
C GLY A 50 -10.95 -6.24 -10.93
N GLU A 51 -11.86 -7.06 -10.42
CA GLU A 51 -12.18 -7.01 -8.99
C GLU A 51 -10.89 -7.25 -8.20
N LYS A 52 -10.42 -6.21 -7.52
CA LYS A 52 -9.16 -6.30 -6.80
C LYS A 52 -9.39 -7.15 -5.56
N ALA A 53 -8.71 -8.29 -5.52
CA ALA A 53 -8.64 -9.10 -4.32
C ALA A 53 -8.17 -8.25 -3.13
N VAL A 54 -8.90 -8.35 -2.02
CA VAL A 54 -8.49 -7.76 -0.75
C VAL A 54 -7.75 -8.83 0.03
N TYR A 55 -6.54 -8.51 0.46
CA TYR A 55 -5.71 -9.39 1.28
C TYR A 55 -5.74 -8.91 2.73
N ALA A 56 -5.65 -9.82 3.69
CA ALA A 56 -5.56 -9.48 5.10
C ALA A 56 -4.66 -10.43 5.90
N PHE A 57 -4.10 -9.94 7.00
CA PHE A 57 -3.50 -10.75 8.05
C PHE A 57 -3.90 -10.22 9.43
N GLY A 58 -3.95 -11.11 10.40
CA GLY A 58 -4.26 -10.82 11.81
C GLY A 58 -3.03 -10.88 12.70
N VAL A 59 -3.05 -10.08 13.76
CA VAL A 59 -2.08 -10.12 14.86
C VAL A 59 -2.85 -10.11 16.16
N ALA A 60 -2.43 -10.93 17.11
CA ALA A 60 -2.94 -10.90 18.47
C ALA A 60 -1.77 -10.87 19.46
N ALA A 61 -1.78 -9.88 20.35
CA ALA A 61 -0.78 -9.73 21.40
C ALA A 61 -1.47 -9.48 22.75
N SER A 62 -0.87 -9.96 23.83
CA SER A 62 -1.27 -9.62 25.20
C SER A 62 -0.11 -8.94 25.93
N PHE A 63 -0.43 -8.11 26.93
CA PHE A 63 0.57 -7.57 27.86
C PHE A 63 0.98 -8.60 28.92
N ASN A 64 0.15 -9.64 29.12
CA ASN A 64 0.33 -10.64 30.15
C ASN A 64 0.93 -11.95 29.60
N ASP A 65 1.20 -12.01 28.30
CA ASP A 65 1.74 -13.19 27.62
C ASP A 65 2.95 -12.81 26.76
N THR A 66 3.90 -13.72 26.63
CA THR A 66 5.07 -13.60 25.75
C THR A 66 4.80 -14.13 24.34
N VAL A 67 3.70 -14.84 24.12
CA VAL A 67 3.29 -15.34 22.81
C VAL A 67 2.51 -14.27 22.06
N VAL A 68 2.93 -14.00 20.82
CA VAL A 68 2.19 -13.14 19.89
C VAL A 68 1.78 -13.99 18.69
N TYR A 69 0.47 -14.10 18.47
CA TYR A 69 -0.09 -14.89 17.39
C TYR A 69 -0.19 -14.07 16.09
N PHE A 70 0.08 -14.72 14.95
CA PHE A 70 -0.04 -14.12 13.63
C PHE A 70 -0.73 -15.08 12.67
N THR A 71 -1.64 -14.57 11.86
CA THR A 71 -2.10 -15.33 10.69
C THR A 71 -1.16 -15.07 9.50
N ASP A 72 -1.17 -15.98 8.54
CA ASP A 72 -0.63 -15.68 7.22
C ASP A 72 -1.50 -14.66 6.48
N ILE A 73 -0.95 -14.09 5.40
CA ILE A 73 -1.69 -13.22 4.50
C ILE A 73 -2.65 -14.09 3.68
N GLN A 74 -3.94 -13.87 3.91
CA GLN A 74 -5.03 -14.56 3.23
C GLN A 74 -5.80 -13.61 2.31
N VAL A 75 -6.44 -14.16 1.28
CA VAL A 75 -7.39 -13.44 0.43
C VAL A 75 -8.73 -13.43 1.14
N LEU A 76 -9.41 -12.28 1.16
CA LEU A 76 -10.77 -12.17 1.66
C LEU A 76 -11.76 -12.39 0.51
N ASP A 77 -12.64 -13.38 0.67
CA ASP A 77 -13.57 -13.79 -0.38
C ASP A 77 -14.68 -12.74 -0.60
N SER A 78 -14.81 -12.27 -1.84
CA SER A 78 -15.91 -11.39 -2.28
C SER A 78 -16.08 -10.13 -1.42
N VAL A 79 -14.96 -9.55 -0.98
CA VAL A 79 -14.90 -8.29 -0.23
C VAL A 79 -14.39 -7.18 -1.13
N LYS A 80 -15.04 -6.03 -1.07
CA LYS A 80 -14.58 -4.78 -1.68
C LYS A 80 -14.36 -3.76 -0.58
N LEU A 81 -13.27 -3.00 -0.69
CA LEU A 81 -13.08 -1.85 0.19
C LEU A 81 -14.12 -0.78 -0.15
N ASP A 82 -14.51 0.00 0.87
CA ASP A 82 -15.41 1.12 0.66
C ASP A 82 -14.73 2.25 -0.14
N LYS A 83 -15.46 3.34 -0.39
CA LYS A 83 -14.93 4.51 -1.13
C LYS A 83 -13.72 5.16 -0.44
N GLY A 84 -13.60 5.03 0.89
CA GLY A 84 -12.48 5.50 1.68
C GLY A 84 -11.30 4.53 1.71
N GLY A 85 -11.43 3.34 1.10
CA GLY A 85 -10.43 2.28 1.16
C GLY A 85 -10.43 1.54 2.50
N PHE A 86 -11.54 1.57 3.25
CA PHE A 86 -11.70 0.80 4.48
C PHE A 86 -12.33 -0.56 4.23
N LEU A 87 -11.96 -1.52 5.08
CA LEU A 87 -12.58 -2.84 5.11
C LEU A 87 -13.96 -2.72 5.79
N PRO A 88 -15.07 -3.03 5.11
CA PRO A 88 -16.39 -3.03 5.74
C PRO A 88 -16.45 -4.00 6.91
N LYS A 89 -17.11 -3.62 8.01
CA LYS A 89 -17.24 -4.44 9.22
C LYS A 89 -15.88 -4.97 9.74
N ARG A 90 -14.82 -4.16 9.65
CA ARG A 90 -13.44 -4.51 10.06
C ARG A 90 -13.38 -5.08 11.47
N ASP A 91 -14.17 -4.52 12.37
CA ASP A 91 -14.35 -4.95 13.75
C ASP A 91 -14.80 -6.41 13.85
N LEU A 92 -15.73 -6.86 13.01
CA LEU A 92 -16.18 -8.26 13.01
C LEU A 92 -15.08 -9.25 12.59
N TYR A 93 -14.19 -8.87 11.67
CA TYR A 93 -13.01 -9.68 11.37
C TYR A 93 -12.04 -9.76 12.55
N THR A 94 -11.85 -8.65 13.27
CA THR A 94 -11.06 -8.64 14.50
C THR A 94 -11.68 -9.56 15.55
N TYR A 95 -13.01 -9.56 15.69
CA TYR A 95 -13.72 -10.47 16.60
C TYR A 95 -13.58 -11.93 16.20
N GLN A 96 -13.55 -12.27 14.91
CA GLN A 96 -13.28 -13.65 14.48
C GLN A 96 -11.93 -14.16 15.02
N LEU A 97 -10.87 -13.35 14.89
CA LEU A 97 -9.55 -13.72 15.42
C LEU A 97 -9.58 -13.82 16.94
N LYS A 98 -10.19 -12.84 17.61
CA LYS A 98 -10.34 -12.84 19.07
C LYS A 98 -11.06 -14.09 19.56
N ASN A 99 -12.20 -14.42 18.97
CA ASN A 99 -13.01 -15.59 19.33
C ASN A 99 -12.23 -16.89 19.12
N TYR A 100 -11.45 -17.01 18.04
CA TYR A 100 -10.60 -18.18 17.83
C TYR A 100 -9.55 -18.33 18.95
N LEU A 101 -8.91 -17.24 19.36
CA LEU A 101 -7.97 -17.29 20.49
C LEU A 101 -8.67 -17.69 21.79
N GLU A 102 -9.81 -17.06 22.10
CA GLU A 102 -10.50 -17.27 23.37
C GLU A 102 -11.15 -18.66 23.47
N TYR A 103 -11.82 -19.12 22.40
CA TYR A 103 -12.61 -20.35 22.45
C TYR A 103 -11.83 -21.58 22.00
N ASP A 104 -11.04 -21.50 20.94
CA ASP A 104 -10.30 -22.66 20.40
C ASP A 104 -8.94 -22.82 21.09
N LEU A 105 -8.19 -21.73 21.25
CA LEU A 105 -6.86 -21.75 21.87
C LEU A 105 -6.86 -21.54 23.40
N LYS A 106 -8.03 -21.27 24.00
CA LYS A 106 -8.18 -20.93 25.44
C LYS A 106 -7.23 -19.82 25.91
N SER A 107 -6.90 -18.89 25.00
CA SER A 107 -5.96 -17.79 25.20
C SER A 107 -6.76 -16.49 25.39
N LEU A 108 -6.89 -16.04 26.64
CA LEU A 108 -7.68 -14.87 27.02
C LEU A 108 -6.85 -13.57 26.99
N ASP A 109 -7.51 -12.42 27.05
CA ASP A 109 -6.89 -11.09 27.19
C ASP A 109 -5.92 -10.69 26.08
N TYR A 110 -6.16 -11.22 24.87
CA TYR A 110 -5.44 -10.84 23.66
C TYR A 110 -6.09 -9.65 22.96
N THR A 111 -5.30 -8.59 22.73
CA THR A 111 -5.68 -7.50 21.83
C THR A 111 -5.42 -7.92 20.39
N CYS A 112 -6.48 -8.00 19.60
CA CYS A 112 -6.43 -8.43 18.21
C CYS A 112 -6.50 -7.25 17.24
N MET A 113 -5.79 -7.34 16.13
CA MET A 113 -5.82 -6.36 15.05
C MET A 113 -5.73 -7.05 13.68
N ILE A 114 -6.54 -6.59 12.74
CA ILE A 114 -6.46 -6.98 11.33
C ILE A 114 -5.82 -5.86 10.49
N TYR A 115 -4.92 -6.26 9.61
CA TYR A 115 -4.33 -5.42 8.58
C TYR A 115 -4.80 -5.90 7.22
N PHE A 116 -5.13 -4.97 6.32
CA PHE A 116 -5.67 -5.31 4.99
C PHE A 116 -5.14 -4.39 3.89
N SER A 117 -5.16 -4.88 2.65
CA SER A 117 -4.81 -4.08 1.47
C SER A 117 -5.26 -4.76 0.18
N GLU A 118 -5.57 -3.98 -0.86
CA GLU A 118 -5.64 -4.47 -2.24
C GLU A 118 -4.24 -4.74 -2.85
N ASN A 119 -3.17 -4.27 -2.20
CA ASN A 119 -1.79 -4.45 -2.67
C ASN A 119 -1.06 -5.46 -1.78
N LYS A 120 -1.01 -6.71 -2.24
CA LYS A 120 -0.35 -7.82 -1.53
C LYS A 120 1.10 -7.51 -1.15
N LYS A 121 1.90 -6.97 -2.07
CA LYS A 121 3.32 -6.62 -1.81
C LYS A 121 3.48 -5.55 -0.74
N LYS A 122 2.57 -4.56 -0.69
CA LYS A 122 2.55 -3.55 0.38
C LYS A 122 2.21 -4.21 1.71
N LEU A 123 1.22 -5.10 1.72
CA LEU A 123 0.79 -5.81 2.92
C LEU A 123 1.88 -6.75 3.46
N GLU A 124 2.61 -7.46 2.60
CA GLU A 124 3.77 -8.29 2.95
C GLU A 124 4.85 -7.50 3.67
N LYS A 125 5.15 -6.28 3.19
CA LYS A 125 6.09 -5.37 3.86
C LYS A 125 5.58 -4.91 5.22
N GLU A 126 4.29 -4.57 5.34
CA GLU A 126 3.70 -4.19 6.63
C GLU A 126 3.69 -5.38 7.61
N ALA A 127 3.35 -6.59 7.16
CA ALA A 127 3.44 -7.80 7.97
C ALA A 127 4.87 -8.04 8.49
N ALA A 128 5.88 -7.91 7.63
CA ALA A 128 7.28 -8.03 8.03
C ALA A 128 7.69 -6.96 9.05
N LYS A 129 7.24 -5.71 8.89
CA LYS A 129 7.48 -4.62 9.86
C LYS A 129 6.80 -4.90 11.20
N VAL A 130 5.56 -5.37 11.21
CA VAL A 130 4.86 -5.68 12.46
C VAL A 130 5.55 -6.84 13.16
N LYS A 131 5.84 -7.95 12.45
CA LYS A 131 6.58 -9.10 13.02
C LYS A 131 7.96 -8.68 13.55
N SER A 132 8.69 -7.80 12.87
CA SER A 132 10.02 -7.35 13.33
C SER A 132 9.98 -6.51 14.60
N LYS A 133 8.90 -5.76 14.86
CA LYS A 133 8.73 -5.02 16.14
C LYS A 133 8.74 -5.98 17.33
N TYR A 134 8.06 -7.11 17.22
CA TYR A 134 7.97 -8.09 18.29
C TYR A 134 9.26 -8.92 18.42
N LYS A 135 9.95 -9.26 17.31
CA LYS A 135 11.26 -9.95 17.35
C LYS A 135 12.37 -9.18 18.07
N LYS A 136 12.24 -7.85 18.22
CA LYS A 136 13.23 -7.05 18.94
C LYS A 136 13.30 -7.42 20.42
N ASN A 137 12.17 -7.85 21.00
CA ASN A 137 12.14 -8.38 22.34
C ASN A 137 12.45 -9.89 22.29
N LYS A 138 13.59 -10.28 22.87
CA LYS A 138 14.05 -11.69 22.87
C LYS A 138 13.15 -12.62 23.69
N THR A 139 12.30 -12.09 24.58
CA THR A 139 11.35 -12.90 25.35
C THR A 139 10.08 -13.23 24.58
N ILE A 140 9.79 -12.51 23.49
CA ILE A 140 8.57 -12.70 22.72
C ILE A 140 8.73 -13.85 21.74
N VAL A 141 7.75 -14.75 21.74
CA VAL A 141 7.63 -15.85 20.79
C VAL A 141 6.56 -15.49 19.75
N LEU A 142 6.95 -15.45 18.47
CA LEU A 142 5.98 -15.29 17.39
C LEU A 142 5.41 -16.65 17.01
N MET A 143 4.11 -16.85 17.24
CA MET A 143 3.42 -18.09 16.92
C MET A 143 2.56 -17.91 15.67
N PRO A 144 2.87 -18.59 14.55
CA PRO A 144 1.99 -18.58 13.40
C PRO A 144 0.72 -19.42 13.69
N ILE A 145 -0.44 -18.92 13.26
CA ILE A 145 -1.69 -19.68 13.20
C ILE A 145 -1.79 -20.28 11.79
N ALA A 146 -1.94 -21.59 11.72
CA ALA A 146 -2.04 -22.32 10.47
C ALA A 146 -3.30 -21.91 9.67
N PRO A 147 -3.22 -21.73 8.34
CA PRO A 147 -4.37 -21.40 7.50
C PRO A 147 -5.51 -22.43 7.51
N GLU A 148 -5.24 -23.66 7.96
CA GLU A 148 -6.24 -24.72 8.12
C GLU A 148 -7.03 -24.56 9.42
N ALA A 149 -6.41 -23.97 10.44
CA ALA A 149 -7.01 -23.77 11.76
C ALA A 149 -7.86 -22.49 11.82
N PHE A 150 -7.45 -21.45 11.09
CA PHE A 150 -8.17 -20.17 11.08
C PHE A 150 -8.16 -19.51 9.71
N ARG A 151 -9.35 -19.11 9.23
CA ARG A 151 -9.54 -18.25 8.05
C ARG A 151 -10.56 -17.17 8.33
N PHE A 152 -10.29 -15.96 7.84
CA PHE A 152 -11.26 -14.88 7.89
C PHE A 152 -12.44 -15.22 6.98
N LYS A 153 -13.65 -15.11 7.52
CA LYS A 153 -14.89 -15.26 6.77
C LYS A 153 -15.53 -13.90 6.59
N LYS A 154 -16.15 -13.66 5.43
CA LYS A 154 -16.94 -12.46 5.21
C LYS A 154 -18.09 -12.44 6.24
N PRO A 155 -18.21 -11.41 7.10
CA PRO A 155 -19.33 -11.29 8.01
C PRO A 155 -20.65 -11.16 7.24
N GLU A 156 -21.69 -11.80 7.74
CA GLU A 156 -23.04 -11.68 7.20
C GLU A 156 -23.59 -10.25 7.40
N GLU A 157 -24.55 -9.85 6.57
CA GLU A 157 -25.16 -8.51 6.58
C GLU A 157 -26.02 -8.25 7.82
#